data_AF-D1J770-F1
#
_entry.id   AF-D1J770-F1
#
_cell.length_a   1.000
_cell.length_b   1.000
_cell.length_c   1.000
_cell.angle_alpha   90.00
_cell.angle_beta   90.00
_cell.angle_gamma   90.00
#
_symmetry.space_group_name_H-M   'P 1'
#
loop_
_entity.id
_entity.type
_entity.pdbx_description
1 polymer ?
#
loop_
_entity_poly.entity_id
_entity_poly.type
_entity_poly.pdbx_seq_one_letter_code
_entity_poly.pdbx_strand_id
1 'polypeptide(L)'
;MINIVFGANFLLGLLIILGVLILYFLRSVRPELSRDEDIFFTTLGLIYGAILIIHGWRLDPILLFSQVLLVSLVLAAGWENIRLRGLIAAKLKKK
;
A
#
# COMPACT_ATOMS: atom_id res chain seq x y z
N MET A 1 -0.79 -25.86 -3.96
CA MET A 1 -1.62 -25.86 -2.73
C MET A 1 -1.85 -24.43 -2.26
N ILE A 2 -3.10 -24.05 -2.04
CA ILE A 2 -3.52 -22.80 -1.37
C ILE A 2 -3.65 -23.12 0.11
N ASN A 3 -3.06 -22.31 0.98
CA ASN A 3 -3.22 -22.43 2.42
C ASN A 3 -3.20 -21.03 3.03
N ILE A 4 -4.23 -20.69 3.80
CA ILE A 4 -4.36 -19.39 4.47
C ILE A 4 -4.14 -19.65 5.95
N VAL A 5 -3.03 -19.12 6.46
CA VAL A 5 -2.65 -19.25 7.87
C VAL A 5 -2.77 -17.88 8.52
N PHE A 6 -3.52 -17.79 9.61
CA PHE A 6 -3.64 -16.57 10.39
C PHE A 6 -2.36 -16.30 11.18
N GLY A 7 -1.37 -15.72 10.51
CA GLY A 7 -0.09 -15.32 11.08
C GLY A 7 0.33 -13.93 10.63
N ALA A 8 1.60 -13.57 10.87
CA ALA A 8 2.12 -12.25 10.54
C ALA A 8 2.04 -11.91 9.03
N ASN A 9 2.16 -12.91 8.13
CA ASN A 9 1.98 -12.70 6.70
C ASN A 9 0.56 -12.27 6.33
N PHE A 10 -0.47 -12.85 6.97
CA PHE A 10 -1.86 -12.50 6.75
C PHE A 10 -2.13 -11.05 7.18
N LEU A 11 -1.67 -10.69 8.38
CA LEU A 11 -1.81 -9.33 8.91
C LEU A 11 -1.09 -8.31 8.01
N LEU A 12 0.12 -8.63 7.57
CA LEU A 12 0.89 -7.77 6.67
C LEU A 12 0.20 -7.60 5.30
N GLY A 13 -0.35 -8.69 4.75
CA GLY A 13 -1.13 -8.67 3.52
C GLY A 13 -2.39 -7.81 3.63
N LEU A 14 -3.12 -7.92 4.74
CA LEU A 14 -4.26 -7.06 5.02
C LEU A 14 -3.86 -5.58 5.14
N LEU A 15 -2.75 -5.31 5.83
CA LEU A 15 -2.24 -3.96 6.06
C LEU A 15 -1.89 -3.27 4.73
N ILE A 16 -1.17 -3.95 3.82
CA ILE A 16 -0.87 -3.36 2.50
C ILE A 16 -2.13 -3.18 1.65
N ILE A 17 -3.07 -4.12 1.68
CA ILE A 17 -4.36 -4.00 0.98
C ILE A 17 -5.11 -2.75 1.46
N LEU A 18 -5.24 -2.57 2.78
CA LEU A 18 -5.89 -1.39 3.34
C LEU A 18 -5.16 -0.10 2.97
N GLY A 19 -3.83 -0.10 3.03
CA GLY A 19 -3.00 1.05 2.65
C GLY A 19 -3.22 1.48 1.20
N VAL A 20 -3.27 0.53 0.26
CA VAL A 20 -3.49 0.86 -1.15
C VAL A 20 -4.95 1.14 -1.49
N LEU A 21 -5.90 0.59 -0.74
CA LEU A 21 -7.31 1.00 -0.87
C LEU A 21 -7.50 2.45 -0.43
N ILE A 22 -6.82 2.91 0.63
CA ILE A 22 -6.80 4.33 1.00
C ILE A 22 -6.27 5.19 -0.15
N LEU A 23 -5.18 4.75 -0.80
CA LEU A 23 -4.63 5.43 -1.96
C LEU A 23 -5.66 5.51 -3.12
N TYR A 24 -6.42 4.45 -3.37
CA TYR A 24 -7.51 4.46 -4.35
C TYR A 24 -8.64 5.42 -3.97
N PHE A 25 -9.10 5.39 -2.72
CA PHE A 25 -10.16 6.27 -2.22
C PHE A 25 -9.78 7.75 -2.21
N LEU A 26 -8.49 8.08 -2.28
CA LEU A 26 -8.01 9.46 -2.44
C LEU A 26 -8.70 10.15 -3.64
N ARG A 27 -8.98 9.41 -4.72
CA ARG A 27 -9.70 9.92 -5.88
C ARG A 27 -11.10 10.45 -5.56
N SER A 28 -11.79 9.84 -4.61
CA SER A 28 -13.14 10.25 -4.22
C SER A 28 -13.12 11.36 -3.17
N VAL A 29 -12.16 11.34 -2.24
CA VAL A 29 -12.12 12.28 -1.10
C VAL A 29 -11.40 13.58 -1.45
N ARG A 30 -10.29 13.49 -2.21
CA ARG A 30 -9.46 14.63 -2.65
C ARG A 30 -8.95 14.42 -4.07
N PRO A 31 -9.84 14.59 -5.08
CA PRO A 31 -9.47 14.38 -6.49
C PRO A 31 -8.29 15.24 -6.92
N GLU A 32 -8.07 16.41 -6.30
CA GLU A 32 -6.93 17.29 -6.56
C GLU A 32 -5.55 16.68 -6.24
N LEU A 33 -5.51 15.62 -5.43
CA LEU A 33 -4.27 14.89 -5.07
C LEU A 33 -4.10 13.58 -5.83
N SER A 34 -5.16 13.10 -6.49
CA SER A 34 -5.15 11.83 -7.20
C SER A 34 -4.32 11.90 -8.46
N ARG A 35 -3.60 10.82 -8.76
CA ARG A 35 -2.88 10.60 -10.01
C ARG A 35 -3.36 9.30 -10.65
N ASP A 36 -3.24 9.19 -11.97
CA ASP A 36 -3.63 7.96 -12.68
C ASP A 36 -2.71 6.78 -12.32
N GLU A 37 -1.44 7.08 -12.01
CA GLU A 37 -0.47 6.11 -11.48
C GLU A 37 -0.93 5.45 -10.17
N ASP A 38 -1.75 6.13 -9.37
CA ASP A 38 -2.24 5.60 -8.09
C ASP A 38 -3.10 4.34 -8.30
N ILE A 39 -3.82 4.23 -9.43
CA ILE A 39 -4.61 3.03 -9.78
C ILE A 39 -3.67 1.85 -10.07
N PHE A 40 -2.59 2.12 -10.81
CA PHE A 40 -1.58 1.09 -11.11
C PHE A 40 -0.96 0.56 -9.82
N PHE A 41 -0.51 1.44 -8.92
CA PHE A 41 0.02 1.03 -7.61
C PHE A 41 -1.00 0.32 -6.73
N THR A 42 -2.27 0.76 -6.77
CA THR A 42 -3.35 0.07 -6.07
C THR A 42 -3.49 -1.37 -6.55
N THR A 43 -3.51 -1.56 -7.86
CA THR A 43 -3.68 -2.89 -8.48
C THR A 43 -2.52 -3.81 -8.11
N LEU A 44 -1.28 -3.32 -8.21
CA LEU A 44 -0.09 -4.06 -7.78
C LEU A 44 -0.12 -4.40 -6.29
N GLY A 45 -0.50 -3.44 -5.44
CA GLY A 45 -0.58 -3.65 -4.00
C GLY A 45 -1.64 -4.67 -3.59
N LEU A 46 -2.80 -4.69 -4.28
CA LEU A 46 -3.84 -5.69 -4.07
C LEU A 46 -3.36 -7.09 -4.45
N ILE A 47 -2.70 -7.24 -5.61
CA ILE A 47 -2.12 -8.50 -6.05
C ILE A 47 -1.06 -8.97 -5.05
N TYR A 48 -0.15 -8.09 -4.65
CA TYR A 48 0.91 -8.40 -3.70
C TYR A 48 0.35 -8.79 -2.32
N GLY A 49 -0.64 -8.07 -1.80
CA GLY A 49 -1.31 -8.41 -0.56
C GLY A 49 -2.02 -9.77 -0.60
N ALA A 50 -2.67 -10.10 -1.72
CA ALA A 50 -3.27 -11.41 -1.93
C ALA A 50 -2.21 -12.53 -1.94
N ILE A 51 -1.05 -12.29 -2.57
CA ILE A 51 0.08 -13.24 -2.55
C ILE A 51 0.58 -13.45 -1.11
N LEU A 52 0.74 -12.38 -0.32
CA LEU A 52 1.14 -12.51 1.09
C LEU A 52 0.14 -13.33 1.91
N ILE A 53 -1.17 -13.14 1.69
CA ILE A 53 -2.23 -13.89 2.41
C ILE A 53 -2.23 -15.38 2.03
N ILE A 54 -2.09 -15.70 0.74
CA ILE A 54 -2.26 -17.08 0.22
C ILE A 54 -0.95 -17.88 0.26
N HIS A 55 0.19 -17.21 0.12
CA HIS A 55 1.50 -17.85 -0.04
C HIS A 55 2.53 -17.42 0.99
N GLY A 56 2.23 -16.43 1.85
CA GLY A 56 3.18 -15.94 2.84
C GLY A 56 3.52 -16.93 3.96
N TRP A 57 2.75 -18.00 4.14
CA TRP A 57 3.07 -19.10 5.06
C TRP A 57 4.31 -19.91 4.64
N ARG A 58 4.76 -19.78 3.39
CA ARG A 58 5.98 -20.42 2.87
C ARG A 58 7.25 -19.60 3.11
N LEU A 59 7.11 -18.37 3.63
CA LEU A 59 8.24 -17.49 3.82
C LEU A 59 8.99 -17.90 5.09
N ASP A 60 10.31 -18.08 4.96
CA ASP A 60 11.19 -18.20 6.11
C ASP A 60 11.12 -16.91 6.96
N PRO A 61 11.40 -16.98 8.27
CA PRO A 61 11.26 -15.82 9.16
C PRO A 61 12.01 -14.56 8.69
N ILE A 62 13.22 -14.72 8.14
CA ILE A 62 14.01 -13.59 7.62
C ILE A 62 13.40 -12.99 6.35
N LEU A 63 12.81 -13.82 5.50
CA LEU A 63 12.17 -13.39 4.26
C LEU A 63 10.83 -12.72 4.56
N LEU A 64 10.08 -13.21 5.56
CA LEU A 64 8.90 -12.52 6.06
C LEU A 64 9.26 -11.15 6.65
N PHE A 65 10.34 -11.06 7.43
CA PHE A 65 10.84 -9.79 7.95
C PHE A 65 11.22 -8.82 6.83
N SER A 66 11.83 -9.29 5.73
CA SER A 66 12.12 -8.43 4.58
C SER A 66 10.84 -7.88 3.94
N GLN A 67 9.75 -8.67 3.89
CA GLN A 67 8.45 -8.17 3.43
C GLN A 67 7.91 -7.08 4.37
N VAL A 68 8.04 -7.25 5.69
CA VAL A 68 7.62 -6.23 6.67
C VAL A 68 8.35 -4.92 6.43
N LEU A 69 9.67 -4.96 6.21
CA LEU A 69 10.48 -3.77 5.93
C LEU A 69 10.05 -3.09 4.62
N LEU A 70 9.85 -3.86 3.55
CA LEU A 70 9.44 -3.32 2.25
C LEU A 70 8.04 -2.70 2.31
N VAL A 71 7.07 -3.36 2.93
CA VAL A 71 5.72 -2.82 3.10
C VAL A 71 5.75 -1.53 3.92
N SER A 72 6.51 -1.51 5.02
CA SER A 72 6.66 -0.31 5.86
C SER A 72 7.26 0.86 5.06
N LEU A 73 8.30 0.59 4.26
CA LEU A 73 8.95 1.59 3.43
C LEU A 73 7.99 2.15 2.37
N VAL A 74 7.25 1.28 1.67
CA VAL A 74 6.28 1.68 0.63
C VAL A 74 5.16 2.52 1.21
N LEU A 75 4.62 2.15 2.38
CA LEU A 75 3.55 2.92 3.03
C LEU A 75 4.04 4.28 3.53
N ALA A 76 5.24 4.34 4.12
CA ALA A 76 5.84 5.60 4.54
C ALA A 76 6.11 6.53 3.34
N ALA A 77 6.68 5.99 2.26
CA ALA A 77 6.93 6.74 1.03
C ALA A 77 5.62 7.18 0.35
N GLY A 78 4.61 6.32 0.31
CA GLY A 78 3.29 6.64 -0.23
C GLY A 78 2.60 7.76 0.56
N TRP A 79 2.66 7.70 1.89
CA TRP A 79 2.13 8.76 2.75
C TRP A 79 2.85 10.10 2.54
N GLU A 80 4.18 10.08 2.49
CA GLU A 80 4.99 11.27 2.21
C GLU A 80 4.61 11.86 0.84
N ASN A 81 4.44 11.02 -0.18
CA ASN A 81 4.06 11.44 -1.51
C ASN A 81 2.70 12.15 -1.53
N ILE A 82 1.68 11.58 -0.87
CA ILE A 82 0.36 12.22 -0.72
C ILE A 82 0.47 13.56 0.02
N ARG A 83 1.26 13.62 1.10
CA ARG A 83 1.48 14.85 1.87
C ARG A 83 2.11 15.95 0.99
N LEU A 84 3.15 15.61 0.25
CA LEU A 84 3.83 16.54 -0.67
C LEU A 84 2.90 17.06 -1.76
N ARG A 85 2.08 16.18 -2.36
CA ARG A 85 1.03 16.58 -3.32
C ARG A 85 0.07 17.59 -2.68
N GLY A 86 -0.34 17.34 -1.43
CA GLY A 86 -1.18 18.25 -0.65
C GLY A 86 -0.57 19.64 -0.46
N LEU A 87 0.72 19.69 -0.12
CA LEU A 87 1.45 20.96 0.04
C LEU A 87 1.57 21.73 -1.28
N ILE A 88 1.82 21.03 -2.39
CA ILE A 88 1.91 21.64 -3.72
C ILE A 88 0.55 22.21 -4.16
N ALA A 89 -0.54 21.44 -3.99
CA ALA A 89 -1.89 21.89 -4.33
C ALA A 89 -2.29 23.13 -3.51
N ALA A 90 -1.97 23.15 -2.21
CA ALA A 90 -2.22 24.31 -1.35
C ALA A 90 -1.41 25.55 -1.79
N LYS A 91 -0.17 25.37 -2.24
CA LYS A 91 0.69 26.46 -2.74
C LYS A 91 0.16 27.04 -4.06
N LEU A 92 -0.30 26.19 -4.97
CA LEU A 92 -0.89 26.62 -6.25
C LEU A 92 -2.18 27.42 -6.04
N LYS A 93 -3.00 27.08 -5.04
CA LYS A 93 -4.25 27.79 -4.74
C LYS A 93 -4.04 29.19 -4.12
N LYS A 94 -2.85 29.47 -3.58
CA LYS A 94 -2.50 30.77 -2.98
C LYS A 94 -1.89 31.76 -3.97
N LYS A 95 -1.57 31.32 -5.18
CA LYS A 95 -0.97 32.12 -6.24
C LYS A 95 -2.03 32.52 -7.25
#